data_AF-A0A7C7CCI4-F1
#
_entry.id   AF-A0A7C7CCI4-F1
#
_cell.length_a   1.000
_cell.length_b   1.000
_cell.length_c   1.000
_cell.angle_alpha   90.00
_cell.angle_beta   90.00
_cell.angle_gamma   90.00
#
_symmetry.space_group_name_H-M   'P 1'
#
loop_
_entity.id
_entity.type
_entity.pdbx_description
1 polymer ?
#
loop_
_entity_poly.entity_id
_entity_poly.type
_entity_poly.pdbx_seq_one_letter_code
_entity_poly.pdbx_strand_id
1 'polypeptide(L)'
;MIKDFTLKLTTYDLAVNKIREGLSASPSQDYTLTVVEKNDKRTLSANRVYQSWIPAISDILALTIPEATCYIKRNFGLPILLAHEYMGPLIGHGLTANGYFQLSYEQQMVEMLKLPVTRLFDTPMHNRLRDELQRYFGAMGLNLEYKK
;
A
#
# COMPACT_ATOMS: atom_id res chain seq x y z
N MET A 1 16.11 27.25 6.32
CA MET A 1 16.05 25.81 5.97
C MET A 1 14.70 25.56 5.30
N ILE A 2 14.66 25.61 3.96
CA ILE A 2 13.41 25.46 3.22
C ILE A 2 13.07 23.96 3.22
N LYS A 3 11.92 23.61 3.78
CA LYS A 3 11.41 22.23 3.81
C LYS A 3 10.74 21.93 2.47
N ASP A 4 11.00 20.74 1.95
CA ASP A 4 10.32 20.22 0.77
C ASP A 4 8.80 20.33 0.95
N PHE A 5 8.12 20.94 -0.02
CA PHE A 5 6.67 21.06 -0.02
C PHE A 5 6.11 20.42 -1.29
N THR A 6 5.09 19.59 -1.12
CA THR A 6 4.39 18.93 -2.24
C THR A 6 3.13 19.72 -2.56
N LEU A 7 3.00 20.22 -3.79
CA LEU A 7 1.78 20.86 -4.28
C LEU A 7 0.94 19.84 -5.06
N LYS A 8 -0.34 19.72 -4.70
CA LYS A 8 -1.33 19.06 -5.56
C LYS A 8 -1.83 20.11 -6.55
N LEU A 9 -1.41 19.99 -7.80
CA LEU A 9 -1.80 20.94 -8.85
C LEU A 9 -3.20 20.58 -9.35
N THR A 10 -4.22 21.27 -8.85
CA THR A 10 -5.61 21.14 -9.35
C THR A 10 -5.87 22.04 -10.56
N THR A 11 -5.05 23.07 -10.78
CA THR A 11 -5.19 24.04 -11.88
C THR A 11 -3.83 24.66 -12.20
N TYR A 12 -3.56 24.92 -13.49
CA TYR A 12 -2.30 25.49 -13.98
C TYR A 12 -1.93 26.82 -13.28
N ASP A 13 -2.91 27.73 -13.13
CA ASP A 13 -2.67 29.07 -12.57
C ASP A 13 -2.25 29.03 -11.09
N LEU A 14 -2.80 28.09 -10.32
CA LEU A 14 -2.42 27.88 -8.91
C LEU A 14 -0.99 27.36 -8.78
N ALA A 15 -0.53 26.54 -9.73
CA ALA A 15 0.84 26.05 -9.77
C ALA A 15 1.83 27.20 -9.98
N VAL A 16 1.56 28.04 -10.98
CA VAL A 16 2.42 29.15 -11.38
C VAL A 16 2.51 30.20 -10.27
N ASN A 17 1.40 30.53 -9.62
CA ASN A 17 1.38 31.51 -8.54
C ASN A 17 2.20 31.04 -7.32
N LYS A 18 2.07 29.77 -6.92
CA LYS A 18 2.86 29.20 -5.81
C LYS A 18 4.36 29.13 -6.10
N ILE A 19 4.73 28.76 -7.33
CA ILE A 19 6.14 28.75 -7.76
C ILE A 19 6.70 30.17 -7.72
N ARG A 20 5.93 31.15 -8.21
CA ARG A 20 6.30 32.57 -8.19
C ARG A 20 6.50 33.10 -6.76
N GLU A 21 5.60 32.78 -5.84
CA GLU A 21 5.74 33.11 -4.41
C GLU A 21 7.03 32.53 -3.83
N GLY A 22 7.30 31.24 -4.08
CA GLY A 22 8.50 30.56 -3.57
C GLY A 22 9.82 31.11 -4.11
N LEU A 23 9.87 31.45 -5.41
CA LEU A 23 11.04 32.04 -6.05
C LEU A 23 11.24 33.51 -5.65
N SER A 24 10.16 34.25 -5.40
CA SER A 24 10.21 35.66 -4.98
C SER A 24 10.72 35.85 -3.54
N ALA A 25 10.65 34.79 -2.71
CA ALA A 25 11.04 34.87 -1.31
C ALA A 25 12.56 34.80 -1.07
N SER A 26 13.36 34.27 -2.01
CA SER A 26 14.84 34.29 -1.89
C SER A 26 15.53 34.21 -3.28
N PRO A 27 15.68 35.32 -4.00
CA PRO A 27 16.17 35.36 -5.39
C PRO A 27 17.65 34.99 -5.60
N SER A 28 18.38 34.62 -4.54
CA SER A 28 19.83 34.33 -4.59
C SER A 28 20.18 32.87 -4.25
N GLN A 29 19.21 31.97 -4.27
CA GLN A 29 19.43 30.53 -4.02
C GLN A 29 19.12 29.71 -5.28
N ASP A 30 19.91 28.66 -5.51
CA ASP A 30 19.66 27.72 -6.59
C ASP A 30 18.47 26.82 -6.22
N TYR A 31 17.39 26.89 -7.01
CA TYR A 31 16.20 26.06 -6.82
C TYR A 31 16.18 24.93 -7.85
N THR A 32 15.85 23.72 -7.42
CA THR A 32 15.53 22.60 -8.32
C THR A 32 14.01 22.38 -8.34
N LEU A 33 13.39 22.48 -9.52
CA LEU A 33 11.99 22.13 -9.73
C LEU A 33 11.90 20.74 -10.38
N THR A 34 11.30 19.78 -9.69
CA THR A 34 11.01 18.46 -10.27
C THR A 34 9.52 18.32 -10.52
N VAL A 35 9.14 18.26 -11.79
CA VAL A 35 7.77 17.93 -12.22
C VAL A 35 7.71 16.43 -12.47
N VAL A 36 6.89 15.72 -11.70
CA VAL A 36 6.68 14.28 -11.85
C VAL A 36 5.21 14.04 -12.16
N GLU A 37 4.93 13.32 -13.23
CA GLU A 37 3.59 12.83 -13.50
C GLU A 37 3.18 11.88 -12.37
N LYS A 38 2.03 12.17 -11.74
CA LYS A 38 1.52 11.36 -10.63
C LYS A 38 1.06 10.01 -11.17
N ASN A 39 2.00 9.10 -11.34
CA ASN A 39 1.70 7.70 -11.54
C ASN A 39 0.81 7.21 -10.39
N ASP A 40 -0.27 6.51 -10.71
CA ASP A 40 -1.26 5.93 -9.78
C ASP A 40 -0.68 4.84 -8.85
N LYS A 41 0.63 4.84 -8.65
CA LYS A 41 1.26 4.10 -7.56
C LYS A 41 0.89 4.80 -6.26
N ARG A 42 0.23 4.01 -5.40
CA ARG A 42 -0.19 4.28 -4.02
C ARG A 42 0.54 5.47 -3.39
N THR A 43 -0.23 6.45 -2.91
CA THR A 43 0.32 7.53 -2.09
C THR A 43 1.01 6.94 -0.85
N LEU A 44 2.17 7.48 -0.46
CA LEU A 44 2.93 7.02 0.71
C LEU A 44 2.08 6.97 1.99
N SER A 45 1.04 7.81 2.08
CA SER A 45 0.05 7.81 3.16
C SER A 45 -0.80 6.53 3.19
N ALA A 46 -1.25 6.03 2.04
CA ALA A 46 -2.10 4.84 1.92
C ALA A 46 -1.41 3.56 2.41
N ASN A 47 -0.11 3.42 2.12
CA ASN A 47 0.68 2.29 2.60
C ASN A 47 1.01 2.45 4.10
N ARG A 48 1.28 3.68 4.56
CA ARG A 48 1.56 3.95 5.98
C ARG A 48 0.40 3.58 6.90
N VAL A 49 -0.85 3.87 6.48
CA VAL A 49 -2.05 3.49 7.23
C VAL A 49 -2.17 1.97 7.35
N TYR A 50 -2.03 1.25 6.24
CA TYR A 50 -2.05 -0.22 6.26
C TYR A 50 -0.98 -0.81 7.19
N GLN A 51 0.25 -0.30 7.11
CA GLN A 51 1.36 -0.77 7.95
C GLN A 51 1.14 -0.48 9.44
N SER A 52 0.44 0.61 9.78
CA SER A 52 0.18 0.96 11.19
C SER A 52 -0.87 0.08 11.85
N TRP A 53 -1.65 -0.68 11.08
CA TRP A 53 -2.64 -1.64 11.57
C TRP A 53 -2.03 -2.99 11.96
N ILE A 54 -0.88 -3.35 11.38
CA ILE A 54 -0.28 -4.69 11.57
C ILE A 54 0.00 -5.01 13.05
N PRO A 55 0.52 -4.09 13.89
CA PRO A 55 0.72 -4.39 15.31
C PRO A 55 -0.59 -4.73 16.05
N ALA A 56 -1.66 -3.97 15.82
CA ALA A 56 -2.94 -4.24 16.48
C ALA A 56 -3.57 -5.56 16.01
N ILE A 57 -3.39 -5.89 14.73
CA ILE A 57 -3.81 -7.19 14.18
C ILE A 57 -2.97 -8.32 14.77
N SER A 58 -1.65 -8.13 14.92
CA SER A 58 -0.76 -9.15 15.49
C SER A 58 -1.13 -9.45 16.94
N ASP A 59 -1.48 -8.43 17.72
CA ASP A 59 -1.92 -8.59 19.12
C ASP A 59 -3.20 -9.43 19.22
N ILE A 60 -4.20 -9.15 18.38
CA ILE A 60 -5.49 -9.89 18.41
C ILE A 60 -5.37 -11.32 17.91
N LEU A 61 -4.51 -11.56 16.93
CA LEU A 61 -4.28 -12.91 16.42
C LEU A 61 -3.27 -13.70 17.26
N ALA A 62 -2.67 -13.09 18.29
CA ALA A 62 -1.55 -13.65 19.05
C ALA A 62 -0.40 -14.13 18.15
N LEU A 63 -0.09 -13.33 17.12
CA LEU A 63 0.96 -13.57 16.15
C LEU A 63 2.09 -12.56 16.32
N THR A 64 3.27 -12.87 15.81
CA THR A 64 4.30 -11.85 15.59
C THR A 64 3.90 -10.93 14.42
N ILE A 65 4.46 -9.72 14.37
CA ILE A 65 4.23 -8.76 13.27
C ILE A 65 4.53 -9.39 11.88
N PRO A 66 5.63 -10.14 11.67
CA PRO A 66 5.87 -10.84 10.40
C PRO A 66 4.81 -11.89 10.07
N GLU A 67 4.36 -12.68 11.05
CA GLU A 67 3.32 -13.68 10.85
C GLU A 67 1.98 -13.04 10.51
N ALA A 68 1.60 -11.97 11.22
CA ALA A 68 0.41 -11.17 10.91
C ALA A 68 0.49 -10.59 9.48
N THR A 69 1.68 -10.14 9.06
CA THR A 69 1.90 -9.67 7.68
C THR A 69 1.67 -10.77 6.66
N CYS A 70 2.23 -11.97 6.88
CA CYS A 70 2.01 -13.12 6.01
C CYS A 70 0.54 -13.58 6.00
N TYR A 71 -0.11 -13.57 7.16
CA TYR A 71 -1.52 -13.89 7.31
C TYR A 71 -2.37 -12.95 6.48
N ILE A 72 -2.13 -11.63 6.57
CA ILE A 72 -2.85 -10.63 5.78
C ILE A 72 -2.61 -10.82 4.28
N LYS A 73 -1.34 -10.99 3.88
CA LYS A 73 -0.98 -11.26 2.48
C LYS A 73 -1.70 -12.49 1.94
N ARG A 74 -1.73 -13.59 2.69
CA ARG A 74 -2.34 -14.85 2.27
C ARG A 74 -3.86 -14.75 2.18
N ASN A 75 -4.49 -14.29 3.24
CA ASN A 75 -5.94 -14.44 3.41
C ASN A 75 -6.76 -13.33 2.77
N PHE A 76 -6.16 -12.16 2.55
CA PHE A 76 -6.82 -11.01 1.92
C PHE A 76 -6.09 -10.58 0.66
N GLY A 77 -4.76 -10.43 0.75
CA GLY A 77 -3.97 -9.90 -0.36
C GLY A 77 -3.99 -10.81 -1.60
N LEU A 78 -3.72 -12.10 -1.43
CA LEU A 78 -3.57 -13.04 -2.51
C LEU A 78 -4.89 -13.26 -3.28
N PRO A 79 -6.05 -13.44 -2.61
CA PRO A 79 -7.34 -13.48 -3.31
C PRO A 79 -7.61 -12.23 -4.15
N ILE A 80 -7.31 -11.04 -3.63
CA ILE A 80 -7.47 -9.79 -4.39
C ILE A 80 -6.57 -9.78 -5.63
N LEU A 81 -5.30 -10.20 -5.50
CA LEU A 81 -4.36 -10.29 -6.61
C LEU A 81 -4.83 -11.28 -7.68
N LEU A 82 -5.31 -12.44 -7.25
CA LEU A 82 -5.76 -13.52 -8.12
C LEU A 82 -7.08 -13.20 -8.84
N ALA A 83 -7.90 -12.29 -8.28
CA ALA A 83 -9.12 -11.81 -8.91
C ALA A 83 -8.89 -10.73 -9.98
N HIS A 84 -7.67 -10.20 -10.12
CA HIS A 84 -7.37 -9.17 -11.10
C HIS A 84 -7.31 -9.77 -12.52
N GLU A 85 -7.95 -9.12 -13.49
CA GLU A 85 -8.11 -9.63 -14.87
C GLU A 85 -6.79 -10.02 -15.55
N TYR A 86 -5.77 -9.14 -15.48
CA TYR A 86 -4.46 -9.40 -16.04
C TYR A 86 -3.49 -10.16 -15.10
N MET A 87 -3.28 -9.65 -13.88
CA MET A 87 -2.31 -10.25 -12.94
C MET A 87 -2.76 -11.60 -12.38
N GLY A 88 -4.06 -11.84 -12.26
CA GLY A 88 -4.61 -13.06 -11.69
C GLY A 88 -4.21 -14.32 -12.45
N PRO A 89 -4.45 -14.41 -13.78
CA PRO A 89 -3.97 -15.52 -14.58
C PRO A 89 -2.44 -15.67 -14.57
N LEU A 90 -1.69 -14.58 -14.67
CA LEU A 90 -0.22 -14.61 -14.71
C LEU A 90 0.37 -15.17 -13.41
N ILE A 91 -0.02 -14.59 -12.27
CA ILE A 91 0.46 -15.00 -10.95
C ILE A 91 -0.14 -16.36 -10.57
N GLY A 92 -1.42 -16.58 -10.84
CA GLY A 92 -2.14 -17.82 -10.54
C GLY A 92 -1.58 -19.03 -11.28
N HIS A 93 -1.21 -18.88 -12.56
CA HIS A 93 -0.51 -19.94 -13.30
C HIS A 93 0.85 -20.24 -12.68
N GLY A 94 1.64 -19.21 -12.34
CA GLY A 94 2.94 -19.40 -11.69
C GLY A 94 2.84 -20.10 -10.33
N LEU A 95 1.85 -19.73 -9.50
CA LEU A 95 1.61 -20.38 -8.21
C LEU A 95 1.15 -21.83 -8.37
N THR A 96 0.26 -22.09 -9.32
CA THR A 96 -0.19 -23.46 -9.63
C THR A 96 0.95 -24.33 -10.12
N ALA A 97 1.76 -23.84 -11.06
CA ALA A 97 2.89 -24.57 -11.61
C ALA A 97 3.95 -24.91 -10.56
N ASN A 98 4.16 -24.01 -9.59
CA ASN A 98 5.08 -24.23 -8.47
C ASN A 98 4.48 -25.05 -7.32
N GLY A 99 3.26 -25.57 -7.47
CA GLY A 99 2.61 -26.40 -6.45
C GLY A 99 2.16 -25.65 -5.21
N TYR A 100 2.05 -24.32 -5.25
CA TYR A 100 1.75 -23.49 -4.08
C TYR A 100 0.43 -23.88 -3.40
N PHE A 101 -0.59 -24.19 -4.20
CA PHE A 101 -1.92 -24.53 -3.68
C PHE A 101 -2.01 -25.93 -3.06
N GLN A 102 -1.00 -26.77 -3.27
CA GLN A 102 -0.86 -28.10 -2.68
C GLN A 102 -0.05 -28.09 -1.38
N LEU A 103 0.59 -26.96 -1.05
CA LEU A 103 1.34 -26.79 0.19
C LEU A 103 0.40 -26.76 1.41
N SER A 104 0.89 -27.23 2.56
CA SER A 104 0.21 -27.05 3.85
C SER A 104 0.07 -25.57 4.20
N TYR A 105 -0.78 -25.25 5.17
CA TYR A 105 -0.95 -23.86 5.64
C TYR A 105 0.39 -23.24 6.08
N GLU A 106 1.17 -23.97 6.86
CA GLU A 106 2.47 -23.54 7.39
C GLU A 106 3.47 -23.29 6.26
N GLN A 107 3.50 -24.19 5.27
CA GLN A 107 4.36 -24.04 4.09
C GLN A 107 3.95 -22.82 3.25
N GLN A 108 2.65 -22.59 3.05
CA GLN A 108 2.15 -21.38 2.37
C GLN A 108 2.53 -20.10 3.13
N MET A 109 2.49 -20.12 4.46
CA MET A 109 2.90 -18.99 5.29
C MET A 109 4.40 -18.68 5.17
N VAL A 110 5.25 -19.71 5.05
CA VAL A 110 6.68 -19.53 4.76
C VAL A 110 6.89 -18.92 3.37
N GLU A 111 6.15 -19.38 2.35
CA GLU A 111 6.23 -18.81 1.00
C GLU A 111 5.72 -17.35 0.93
N MET A 112 4.77 -16.96 1.78
CA MET A 112 4.30 -15.56 1.88
C MET A 112 5.37 -14.56 2.32
N LEU A 113 6.45 -15.01 2.95
CA LEU A 113 7.58 -14.15 3.27
C LEU A 113 8.22 -13.62 1.98
N LYS A 114 8.32 -14.48 0.95
CA LYS A 114 8.97 -14.18 -0.33
C LYS A 114 8.03 -13.51 -1.32
N LEU A 115 6.73 -13.83 -1.29
CA LEU A 115 5.80 -13.29 -2.28
C LEU A 115 5.54 -11.78 -2.08
N PRO A 116 5.72 -10.96 -3.14
CA PRO A 116 5.51 -9.52 -3.08
C PRO A 116 4.04 -9.13 -3.30
N VAL A 117 3.08 -9.87 -2.70
CA VAL A 117 1.62 -9.74 -2.95
C VAL A 117 1.14 -8.29 -2.92
N THR A 118 1.24 -7.62 -1.77
CA THR A 118 0.80 -6.22 -1.63
C THR A 118 1.68 -5.24 -2.39
N ARG A 119 2.88 -5.63 -2.84
CA ARG A 119 3.77 -4.78 -3.64
C ARG A 119 3.31 -4.71 -5.11
N LEU A 120 2.63 -5.74 -5.59
CA LEU A 120 2.03 -5.81 -6.93
C LEU A 120 0.70 -5.04 -7.04
N PHE A 121 0.16 -4.56 -5.91
CA PHE A 121 -1.12 -3.85 -5.91
C PHE A 121 -1.04 -2.48 -6.57
N ASP A 122 -2.03 -2.23 -7.41
CA ASP A 122 -2.52 -0.92 -7.80
C ASP A 122 -3.32 -0.26 -6.65
N THR A 123 -3.84 0.92 -6.90
CA THR A 123 -4.61 1.68 -5.90
C THR A 123 -5.96 1.02 -5.56
N PRO A 124 -6.80 0.59 -6.54
CA PRO A 124 -8.06 -0.11 -6.25
C PRO A 124 -7.90 -1.37 -5.39
N MET A 125 -6.94 -2.25 -5.71
CA MET A 125 -6.70 -3.47 -4.92
C MET A 125 -6.28 -3.15 -3.49
N HIS A 126 -5.44 -2.13 -3.30
CA HIS A 126 -5.00 -1.74 -1.97
C HIS A 126 -6.10 -1.05 -1.15
N ASN A 127 -7.03 -0.35 -1.79
CA ASN A 127 -8.22 0.17 -1.11
C ASN A 127 -9.10 -0.99 -0.66
N ARG A 128 -9.39 -1.93 -1.57
CA ARG A 128 -10.16 -3.14 -1.25
C ARG A 128 -9.56 -3.94 -0.10
N LEU A 129 -8.24 -4.11 -0.08
CA LEU A 129 -7.55 -4.77 1.03
C LEU A 129 -7.85 -4.08 2.35
N ARG A 130 -7.76 -2.74 2.40
CA ARG A 130 -8.02 -2.01 3.64
C ARG A 130 -9.48 -2.14 4.08
N ASP A 131 -10.42 -2.03 3.15
CA ASP A 131 -11.86 -2.17 3.45
C ASP A 131 -12.19 -3.58 3.97
N GLU A 132 -11.59 -4.62 3.39
CA GLU A 132 -11.76 -5.99 3.84
C GLU A 132 -11.17 -6.21 5.25
N LEU A 133 -9.99 -5.64 5.54
CA LEU A 133 -9.38 -5.71 6.87
C LEU A 133 -10.22 -4.98 7.91
N GLN A 134 -10.68 -3.75 7.62
CA GLN A 134 -11.55 -2.99 8.52
C GLN A 134 -12.84 -3.74 8.82
N ARG A 135 -13.47 -4.33 7.80
CA ARG A 135 -14.69 -5.12 7.97
C ARG A 135 -14.44 -6.38 8.80
N TYR A 136 -13.40 -7.15 8.47
CA TYR A 136 -13.11 -8.43 9.13
C TYR A 136 -12.72 -8.24 10.59
N PHE A 137 -11.75 -7.37 10.84
CA PHE A 137 -11.27 -7.12 12.20
C PHE A 137 -12.24 -6.25 13.01
N GLY A 138 -13.02 -5.38 12.35
CA GLY A 138 -14.13 -4.65 12.98
C GLY A 138 -15.19 -5.60 13.54
N ALA A 139 -15.51 -6.68 12.82
CA ALA A 139 -16.40 -7.74 13.33
C ALA A 139 -15.81 -8.51 14.53
N MET A 140 -14.49 -8.48 14.73
CA MET A 140 -13.80 -9.03 15.90
C MET A 140 -13.63 -8.01 17.04
N GLY A 141 -14.18 -6.79 16.88
CA GLY A 141 -14.06 -5.72 17.87
C GLY A 141 -12.80 -4.85 17.72
N LEU A 142 -11.97 -5.07 16.70
CA LEU A 142 -10.81 -4.22 16.39
C LEU A 142 -11.19 -3.13 15.39
N ASN A 143 -11.32 -1.90 15.89
CA ASN A 143 -11.57 -0.76 15.03
C ASN A 143 -10.25 -0.23 14.42
N LEU A 144 -10.05 -0.51 13.13
CA LEU A 144 -8.88 -0.07 12.37
C LEU A 144 -9.15 1.29 11.72
N GLU A 145 -8.87 2.38 12.43
CA GLU A 145 -9.09 3.73 11.91
C GLU A 145 -7.87 4.31 11.18
N TYR A 146 -8.15 5.29 10.31
CA TYR A 146 -7.12 6.13 9.72
C TYR A 146 -6.51 7.03 10.81
N LYS A 147 -5.37 6.63 11.38
CA LYS A 147 -4.59 7.53 12.23
C LYS A 147 -4.10 8.71 11.36
N LYS A 148 -4.60 9.92 11.69
CA LYS A 148 -4.21 11.18 11.06
C LYS A 148 -2.78 11.55 11.39
#